data_AF-R7PNX4-F1
#
_entry.id   AF-R7PNX4-F1
#
_cell.length_a   1.000
_cell.length_b   1.000
_cell.length_c   1.000
_cell.angle_alpha   90.00
_cell.angle_beta   90.00
_cell.angle_gamma   90.00
#
_symmetry.space_group_name_H-M   'P 1'
#
loop_
_entity.id
_entity.type
_entity.pdbx_description
1 polymer ?
#
loop_
_entity_poly.entity_id
_entity_poly.type
_entity_poly.pdbx_seq_one_letter_code
_entity_poly.pdbx_strand_id
1 'polypeptide(L)' 'MSDLLKAKMVGDVSAAKRREKAGALLHIGYGNAKTFLKKLNHFSISREEWDKVIAAMEEIHV' A
#
# COMPACT_ATOMS: atom_id res chain seq x y z
N MET A 1 4.53 3.93 -9.59
CA MET A 1 3.40 4.87 -9.41
C MET A 1 2.07 4.27 -9.89
N SER A 2 2.11 3.41 -10.92
CA SER A 2 0.95 2.73 -11.49
C SER A 2 0.25 1.74 -10.54
N ASP A 3 0.97 1.07 -9.64
CA ASP A 3 0.37 0.08 -8.70
C ASP A 3 -0.48 0.75 -7.61
N LEU A 4 -0.09 1.94 -7.15
CA LEU A 4 -0.89 2.76 -6.24
C LEU A 4 -2.18 3.28 -6.90
N LEU A 5 -2.14 3.55 -8.20
CA LEU A 5 -3.34 3.89 -8.97
C LEU A 5 -4.25 2.67 -9.13
N LYS A 6 -3.69 1.50 -9.47
CA LYS A 6 -4.43 0.23 -9.60
C LYS A 6 -5.12 -0.17 -8.30
N ALA A 7 -4.47 0.01 -7.15
CA ALA A 7 -5.03 -0.28 -5.84
C ALA A 7 -6.07 0.76 -5.34
N LYS A 8 -6.49 1.70 -6.19
CA LYS A 8 -7.33 2.86 -5.83
C LYS A 8 -6.82 3.60 -4.58
N MET A 9 -5.50 3.65 -4.40
CA MET A 9 -4.83 4.34 -3.29
C MET A 9 -4.50 5.81 -3.62
N VAL A 10 -5.17 6.37 -4.63
CA VAL A 10 -5.06 7.78 -5.06
C VAL A 10 -6.45 8.27 -5.45
N GLY A 11 -6.92 9.36 -4.84
CA GLY A 11 -8.14 10.08 -5.26
C GLY A 11 -9.42 9.74 -4.50
N ASP A 12 -9.44 8.66 -3.70
CA ASP A 12 -10.59 8.30 -2.87
C ASP A 12 -10.33 8.63 -1.39
N VAL A 13 -11.37 8.93 -0.59
CA VAL A 13 -11.23 9.20 0.85
C VAL A 13 -10.61 7.99 1.59
N SER A 14 -10.84 6.80 1.03
CA SER A 14 -10.27 5.53 1.51
C SER A 14 -8.79 5.36 1.15
N ALA A 15 -8.25 6.13 0.21
CA ALA A 15 -6.87 6.03 -0.26
C ALA A 15 -5.83 6.29 0.84
N ALA A 16 -6.10 7.27 1.70
CA ALA A 16 -5.24 7.58 2.84
C ALA A 16 -5.20 6.41 3.83
N LYS A 17 -6.37 5.88 4.21
CA LYS A 17 -6.51 4.68 5.06
C LYS A 17 -5.85 3.45 4.44
N ARG A 18 -5.96 3.27 3.12
CA ARG A 18 -5.32 2.16 2.42
C ARG A 18 -3.79 2.27 2.46
N ARG A 19 -3.19 3.44 2.26
CA ARG A 19 -1.75 3.59 2.43
C ARG A 19 -1.29 3.31 3.86
N GLU A 20 -2.07 3.76 4.83
CA GLU A 20 -1.77 3.54 6.25
C GLU A 20 -1.81 2.04 6.60
N LYS A 21 -2.88 1.34 6.22
CA LYS A 21 -3.00 -0.12 6.37
C LYS A 21 -1.90 -0.88 5.63
N ALA A 22 -1.59 -0.51 4.38
CA ALA A 22 -0.52 -1.16 3.62
C ALA A 22 0.85 -0.96 4.28
N GLY A 23 1.12 0.23 4.83
CA GLY A 23 2.33 0.51 5.58
C GLY A 23 2.43 -0.25 6.90
N ALA A 24 1.28 -0.46 7.58
CA ALA A 24 1.20 -1.29 8.76
C ALA A 24 1.44 -2.78 8.44
N LEU A 25 0.78 -3.31 7.40
CA LEU A 25 0.90 -4.71 6.97
C LEU A 25 2.31 -5.06 6.49
N LEU A 26 2.96 -4.16 5.76
CA LEU A 26 4.35 -4.33 5.33
C LEU A 26 5.37 -4.10 6.46
N HIS A 27 4.92 -3.72 7.66
CA HIS A 27 5.78 -3.30 8.78
C HIS A 27 6.80 -2.20 8.44
N ILE A 28 6.58 -1.46 7.34
CA ILE A 28 7.41 -0.32 6.92
C ILE A 28 6.92 1.00 7.53
N GLY A 29 5.75 0.98 8.20
CA GLY A 29 5.13 2.12 8.86
C GLY A 29 4.39 3.06 7.89
N TYR A 30 3.76 4.09 8.46
CA TYR A 30 2.99 5.07 7.69
C TYR A 30 3.87 6.25 7.24
N GLY A 31 3.43 6.95 6.20
CA GLY A 31 4.07 8.18 5.74
C GLY A 31 3.52 8.68 4.41
N ASN A 32 3.91 9.90 4.01
CA ASN A 32 3.52 10.47 2.73
C ASN A 32 3.88 9.52 1.57
N ALA A 33 3.11 9.57 0.47
CA ALA A 33 3.27 8.67 -0.68
C ALA A 33 4.72 8.56 -1.18
N LYS A 34 5.49 9.65 -1.07
CA LYS A 34 6.91 9.71 -1.45
C LYS A 34 7.82 8.88 -0.52
N THR A 35 7.59 8.93 0.79
CA THR A 35 8.32 8.13 1.79
C THR A 35 7.94 6.66 1.68
N PHE A 36 6.66 6.37 1.45
CA PHE A 36 6.16 5.02 1.23
C PHE A 36 6.80 4.36 -0.01
N LEU A 37 6.85 5.09 -1.13
CA LEU A 37 7.57 4.65 -2.34
C LEU A 37 9.05 4.40 -2.08
N LYS A 38 9.73 5.29 -1.33
CA LYS A 38 11.14 5.08 -0.97
C LYS A 38 11.34 3.80 -0.15
N LYS A 39 10.48 3.55 0.84
CA LYS A 39 10.54 2.34 1.67
C LYS A 39 10.27 1.08 0.84
N LEU A 40 9.22 1.07 0.02
CA LEU A 40 8.94 -0.04 -0.91
C LEU A 40 10.16 -0.41 -1.77
N ASN A 41 10.82 0.59 -2.35
CA ASN A 41 12.03 0.36 -3.14
C ASN A 41 13.22 -0.09 -2.27
N HIS A 42 13.38 0.48 -1.07
CA HIS A 42 14.46 0.12 -0.16
C HIS A 42 14.33 -1.33 0.37
N PHE A 43 13.12 -1.76 0.70
CA PHE A 43 12.83 -3.11 1.13
C PHE A 43 12.73 -4.12 -0.03
N SER A 44 12.92 -3.67 -1.28
CA SER A 44 12.78 -4.50 -2.48
C SER A 44 11.51 -5.35 -2.44
N ILE A 45 10.40 -4.74 -2.04
CA ILE A 45 9.12 -5.43 -1.90
C ILE A 45 8.73 -5.99 -3.27
N SER A 46 8.66 -7.31 -3.34
CA SER A 46 8.29 -8.01 -4.56
C SER A 46 6.80 -7.81 -4.84
N ARG A 47 6.41 -7.98 -6.11
CA ARG A 47 4.99 -7.88 -6.50
C ARG A 47 4.11 -8.80 -5.69
N GLU A 48 4.59 -9.99 -5.33
CA GLU A 48 3.82 -10.97 -4.54
C GLU A 48 3.51 -10.46 -3.13
N GLU A 49 4.49 -9.86 -2.44
CA GLU A 49 4.28 -9.26 -1.12
C GLU A 49 3.36 -8.04 -1.20
N TRP A 50 3.51 -7.24 -2.26
CA TRP A 50 2.58 -6.15 -2.54
C TRP A 50 1.16 -6.67 -2.77
N ASP A 51 1.00 -7.71 -3.59
CA ASP A 51 -0.30 -8.29 -3.95
C ASP A 51 -0.99 -8.93 -2.75
N LYS A 52 -0.26 -9.67 -1.89
CA LYS A 52 -0.79 -10.18 -0.62
C LYS A 52 -1.34 -9.07 0.26
N VAL A 53 -0.63 -7.95 0.35
CA VAL A 53 -1.05 -6.80 1.15
C VAL A 53 -2.32 -6.18 0.55
N ILE A 54 -2.39 -6.02 -0.77
CA ILE A 54 -3.61 -5.54 -1.44
C ILE A 54 -4.77 -6.51 -1.23
N ALA A 55 -4.57 -7.81 -1.43
CA ALA A 55 -5.58 -8.85 -1.24
C ALA A 55 -6.11 -8.86 0.20
N ALA A 56 -5.21 -8.85 1.20
CA ALA A 56 -5.58 -8.77 2.62
C ALA A 56 -6.37 -7.49 2.96
N MET A 57 -6.21 -6.41 2.18
CA MET A 57 -6.96 -5.18 2.36
C MET A 57 -8.31 -5.17 1.63
N GLU A 58 -8.44 -5.88 0.51
CA GLU A 58 -9.69 -6.06 -0.22
C GLU A 58 -10.62 -7.07 0.48
N GLU A 59 -10.05 -8.09 1.15
CA GLU A 59 -10.81 -9.11 1.88
C GLU A 59 -11.57 -8.57 3.11
N ILE A 60 -11.17 -7.39 3.62
CA ILE A 60 -11.83 -6.72 4.76
C ILE A 60 -13.15 -6.01 4.34
N HIS A 61 -13.64 -6.22 3.11
CA HIS A 61 -14.92 -5.67 2.62
C HIS A 61 -16.04 -6.73 2.51
N VAL A 62 -16.02 -7.76 3.37
CA VAL A 62 -17.17 -8.63 3.65
C VAL A 62 -17.98 -8.08 4.82
#